data_AF-A0A5B7J5M3-F1
#
_entry.id   AF-A0A5B7J5M3-F1
#
_cell.length_a   1.000
_cell.length_b   1.000
_cell.length_c   1.000
_cell.angle_alpha   90.00
_cell.angle_beta   90.00
_cell.angle_gamma   90.00
#
_symmetry.space_group_name_H-M   'P 1'
#
loop_
_entity.id
_entity.type
_entity.pdbx_description
1 polymer ?
#
loop_
_entity_poly.entity_id
_entity_poly.type
_entity_poly.pdbx_seq_one_letter_code
_entity_poly.pdbx_strand_id
1 'polypeptide(L)'
;MVSICSMDCATFLHCIFSRRYGEEVTDSLIKGFRESTRWQQEHAWCAFQDWIRSRRITILSLPLLLQFIRWLQFQKKFASQTIASHKLAIALPIKEATSLDLSDPHFTLLLKSLFLEKPPQRFPEIRWNLTKVLQFLRQPRFRNTDASQEDLFHKCLILTALATGNRGAEMAAFCREGISHHQDGSIVQVSFTRIREQTTLLLL
;
A
#
# COMPACT_ATOMS: atom_id res chain seq x y z
N MET A 1 8.89 -26.40 17.27
CA MET A 1 8.36 -25.67 16.09
C MET A 1 7.77 -24.35 16.54
N VAL A 2 7.99 -23.26 15.79
CA VAL A 2 7.32 -21.97 16.07
C VAL A 2 5.86 -22.10 15.65
N SER A 3 4.93 -21.72 16.52
CA SER A 3 3.49 -21.80 16.23
C SER A 3 3.10 -20.68 15.27
N ILE A 4 2.72 -21.03 14.05
CA ILE A 4 2.23 -20.09 13.02
C ILE A 4 0.97 -19.36 13.49
N CYS A 5 0.15 -19.98 14.35
CA CYS A 5 -1.20 -19.52 14.66
C CYS A 5 -1.32 -18.55 15.84
N SER A 6 -0.22 -18.17 16.50
CA SER A 6 -0.28 -17.39 17.75
C SER A 6 0.53 -16.09 17.74
N MET A 7 1.21 -15.78 16.63
CA MET A 7 2.09 -14.62 16.52
C MET A 7 1.69 -13.77 15.33
N ASP A 8 1.86 -12.45 15.45
CA ASP A 8 1.89 -11.58 14.29
C ASP A 8 3.07 -11.95 13.36
N CYS A 9 3.00 -11.49 12.11
CA CYS A 9 3.94 -11.86 11.07
C CYS A 9 5.36 -11.38 11.39
N ALA A 10 5.50 -10.19 11.98
CA ALA A 10 6.80 -9.61 12.31
C ALA A 10 7.48 -10.39 13.45
N THR A 11 6.75 -10.70 14.52
CA THR A 11 7.22 -11.54 15.63
C THR A 11 7.55 -12.95 15.16
N PHE A 12 6.75 -13.51 14.25
CA PHE A 12 7.02 -14.81 13.65
C PHE A 12 8.34 -14.84 12.88
N LEU A 13 8.56 -13.86 12.01
CA LEU A 13 9.80 -13.72 11.24
C LEU A 13 11.00 -13.44 12.16
N HIS A 14 10.83 -12.58 13.18
CA HIS A 14 11.85 -12.30 14.18
C HIS A 14 12.28 -13.59 14.89
N CYS A 15 11.33 -14.40 15.38
CA CYS A 15 11.64 -15.68 16.01
C CYS A 15 12.42 -16.65 15.09
N ILE A 16 12.13 -16.68 13.79
CA ILE A 16 12.85 -17.54 12.84
C ILE A 16 14.24 -17.00 12.55
N PHE A 17 14.35 -15.71 12.26
CA PHE A 17 15.62 -15.06 11.91
C PHE A 17 16.56 -15.01 13.10
N SER A 18 16.11 -14.71 14.32
CA SER A 18 16.98 -14.67 15.50
C SER A 18 17.61 -16.02 15.77
N ARG A 19 16.88 -17.12 15.51
CA ARG A 19 17.41 -18.49 15.63
C ARG A 19 18.43 -18.83 14.55
N ARG A 20 18.34 -18.24 13.35
CA ARG A 20 19.19 -18.61 12.21
C ARG A 20 20.39 -17.68 12.04
N TYR A 21 20.23 -16.40 12.32
CA TYR A 21 21.19 -15.34 12.00
C TYR A 21 21.63 -14.53 13.24
N GLY A 22 20.99 -14.73 14.39
CA GLY A 22 21.22 -13.93 15.60
C GLY A 22 20.36 -12.66 15.67
N GLU A 23 20.25 -12.08 16.87
CA GLU A 23 19.38 -10.93 17.17
C GLU A 23 19.75 -9.67 16.37
N GLU A 24 21.04 -9.33 16.28
CA GLU A 24 21.50 -8.09 15.64
C GLU A 24 21.15 -8.03 14.13
N VAL A 25 21.39 -9.15 13.42
CA VAL A 25 21.04 -9.27 12.00
C VAL A 25 19.53 -9.26 11.83
N THR A 26 18.81 -9.89 12.74
CA THR A 26 17.34 -9.98 12.69
C THR A 26 16.69 -8.62 12.84
N ASP A 27 17.12 -7.81 13.79
CA ASP A 27 16.62 -6.44 13.96
C ASP A 27 16.81 -5.62 12.68
N SER A 28 17.95 -5.79 12.01
CA SER A 28 18.24 -5.12 10.74
C SER A 28 17.33 -5.61 9.60
N LEU A 29 17.10 -6.91 9.50
CA LEU A 29 16.19 -7.50 8.52
C LEU A 29 14.74 -7.04 8.72
N ILE A 30 14.27 -7.04 9.96
CA ILE A 30 12.90 -6.61 10.30
C ILE A 30 12.73 -5.11 10.07
N LYS A 31 13.72 -4.29 10.43
CA LYS A 31 13.72 -2.83 10.15
C LYS A 31 13.75 -2.51 8.65
N GLY A 32 14.18 -3.44 7.81
CA GLY A 32 14.16 -3.30 6.35
C GLY A 32 12.75 -3.19 5.76
N PHE A 33 11.72 -3.71 6.44
CA PHE A 33 10.34 -3.60 5.99
C PHE A 33 9.75 -2.23 6.31
N ARG A 34 9.32 -1.50 5.27
CA ARG A 34 8.52 -0.28 5.43
C ARG A 34 7.25 -0.60 6.22
N GLU A 35 6.78 0.36 7.01
CA GLU A 35 5.56 0.21 7.80
C GLU A 35 4.36 -0.24 6.96
N SER A 36 4.13 0.38 5.80
CA SER A 36 3.05 -0.03 4.90
C SER A 36 3.16 -1.47 4.42
N THR A 37 4.38 -1.97 4.18
CA THR A 37 4.63 -3.37 3.81
C THR A 37 4.34 -4.30 4.99
N ARG A 38 4.76 -3.93 6.20
CA ARG A 38 4.45 -4.71 7.42
C ARG A 38 2.96 -4.84 7.64
N TRP A 39 2.20 -3.76 7.49
CA TRP A 39 0.74 -3.79 7.59
C TRP A 39 0.08 -4.71 6.55
N GLN A 40 0.56 -4.68 5.30
CA GLN A 40 0.06 -5.57 4.25
C GLN A 40 0.39 -7.04 4.55
N GLN A 41 1.60 -7.31 5.03
CA GLN A 41 2.02 -8.64 5.46
C GLN A 41 1.16 -9.14 6.61
N GLU A 42 0.95 -8.31 7.63
CA GLU A 42 0.14 -8.66 8.79
C GLU A 42 -1.32 -8.96 8.40
N HIS A 43 -1.91 -8.12 7.55
CA HIS A 43 -3.27 -8.34 7.09
C HIS A 43 -3.41 -9.67 6.32
N ALA A 44 -2.46 -9.97 5.43
CA ALA A 44 -2.44 -11.22 4.69
C ALA A 44 -2.16 -12.44 5.60
N TRP A 45 -1.30 -12.26 6.60
CA TRP A 45 -0.95 -13.27 7.60
C TRP A 45 -2.15 -13.62 8.48
N CYS A 46 -2.89 -12.65 9.00
CA CYS A 46 -4.12 -12.87 9.74
C CYS A 46 -5.14 -13.68 8.93
N ALA A 47 -5.37 -13.30 7.67
CA ALA A 47 -6.28 -14.04 6.79
C ALA A 47 -5.82 -15.50 6.58
N PHE A 48 -4.51 -15.74 6.51
CA PHE A 48 -3.93 -17.07 6.40
C PHE A 48 -4.07 -17.89 7.68
N GLN A 49 -3.78 -17.30 8.85
CA GLN A 49 -3.97 -17.93 10.14
C GLN A 49 -5.44 -18.31 10.37
N ASP A 50 -6.37 -17.41 10.06
CA ASP A 50 -7.81 -17.67 10.16
C ASP A 50 -8.20 -18.88 9.31
N TRP A 51 -7.67 -18.95 8.09
CA TRP A 51 -7.92 -20.08 7.21
C TRP A 51 -7.37 -21.39 7.77
N ILE A 52 -6.12 -21.42 8.25
CA ILE A 52 -5.52 -22.59 8.91
C ILE A 52 -6.37 -23.04 10.11
N ARG A 53 -6.71 -22.10 11.01
CA ARG A 53 -7.47 -22.37 12.24
C ARG A 53 -8.85 -22.96 11.90
N SER A 54 -9.54 -22.36 10.93
CA SER A 54 -10.88 -22.82 10.51
C SER A 54 -10.90 -24.25 9.96
N ARG A 55 -9.77 -24.72 9.42
CA ARG A 55 -9.62 -26.05 8.81
C ARG A 55 -8.81 -27.03 9.66
N ARG A 56 -8.34 -26.60 10.84
CA ARG A 56 -7.48 -27.39 11.75
C ARG A 56 -6.26 -27.99 11.04
N ILE A 57 -5.64 -27.21 10.15
CA ILE A 57 -4.48 -27.66 9.38
C ILE A 57 -3.25 -27.68 10.29
N THR A 58 -2.59 -28.83 10.38
CA THR A 58 -1.36 -29.03 11.17
C THR A 58 -0.11 -29.06 10.31
N ILE A 59 -0.19 -29.61 9.11
CA ILE A 59 0.92 -29.74 8.16
C ILE A 59 0.55 -28.99 6.88
N LEU A 60 1.39 -28.02 6.50
CA LEU A 60 1.23 -27.27 5.26
C LEU A 60 1.81 -28.03 4.08
N SER A 61 1.12 -27.96 2.95
CA SER A 61 1.54 -28.54 1.67
C SER A 61 1.18 -27.60 0.53
N LEU A 62 1.84 -27.78 -0.62
CA LEU A 62 1.56 -26.98 -1.81
C LEU A 62 0.06 -27.02 -2.23
N PRO A 63 -0.62 -28.19 -2.26
CA PRO A 63 -2.06 -28.23 -2.55
C PRO A 63 -2.92 -27.44 -1.56
N LEU A 64 -2.55 -27.42 -0.27
CA LEU A 64 -3.26 -26.63 0.73
C LEU A 64 -3.08 -25.13 0.49
N LEU A 65 -1.89 -24.68 0.13
CA LEU A 65 -1.66 -23.27 -0.22
C LEU A 65 -2.46 -22.86 -1.47
N LEU A 66 -2.57 -23.73 -2.48
CA LEU A 66 -3.45 -23.48 -3.63
C LEU A 66 -4.94 -23.39 -3.22
N GLN A 67 -5.38 -24.23 -2.28
CA GLN A 67 -6.73 -24.14 -1.71
C GLN A 67 -6.95 -22.84 -0.92
N PHE A 68 -5.94 -22.33 -0.22
CA PHE A 68 -6.00 -21.03 0.44
C PHE A 68 -6.23 -19.90 -0.56
N ILE A 69 -5.48 -19.89 -1.68
CA ILE A 69 -5.66 -18.90 -2.76
C ILE A 69 -7.09 -18.94 -3.32
N ARG A 70 -7.66 -20.14 -3.54
CA ARG A 70 -9.08 -20.27 -3.93
C ARG A 70 -10.02 -19.76 -2.84
N TRP A 71 -9.76 -20.07 -1.57
CA TRP A 71 -10.59 -19.62 -0.46
C TRP A 71 -10.68 -18.08 -0.38
N LEU A 72 -9.59 -17.35 -0.66
CA LEU A 72 -9.60 -15.89 -0.71
C LEU A 72 -10.60 -15.34 -1.75
N GLN A 73 -10.71 -15.99 -2.90
CA GLN A 73 -11.67 -15.59 -3.93
C GLN A 73 -13.10 -15.99 -3.57
N PHE A 74 -13.33 -17.24 -3.15
CA PHE A 74 -14.69 -17.76 -3.00
C PHE A 74 -15.36 -17.34 -1.68
N GLN A 75 -14.59 -17.24 -0.60
CA GLN A 75 -15.11 -16.92 0.73
C GLN A 75 -14.91 -15.45 1.09
N LYS A 76 -13.72 -14.88 0.83
CA LYS A 76 -13.44 -13.46 1.11
C LYS A 76 -13.81 -12.53 -0.06
N LYS A 77 -14.16 -13.07 -1.23
CA LYS A 77 -14.59 -12.31 -2.43
C LYS A 77 -13.54 -11.31 -2.93
N PHE A 78 -12.26 -11.54 -2.64
CA PHE A 78 -11.18 -10.66 -3.05
C PHE A 78 -10.98 -10.65 -4.57
N ALA A 79 -10.55 -9.51 -5.11
CA ALA A 79 -10.15 -9.39 -6.50
C ALA A 79 -8.80 -10.09 -6.74
N SER A 80 -8.55 -10.56 -7.97
CA SER A 80 -7.36 -11.33 -8.31
C SER A 80 -6.05 -10.59 -8.00
N GLN A 81 -6.03 -9.27 -8.16
CA GLN A 81 -4.86 -8.44 -7.79
C GLN A 81 -4.61 -8.42 -6.28
N THR A 82 -5.67 -8.35 -5.48
CA THR A 82 -5.59 -8.44 -4.02
C THR A 82 -5.08 -9.82 -3.61
N ILE A 83 -5.59 -10.88 -4.22
CA ILE A 83 -5.14 -12.26 -3.95
C ILE A 83 -3.66 -12.43 -4.29
N ALA A 84 -3.18 -11.88 -5.41
CA ALA A 84 -1.77 -11.89 -5.77
C ALA A 84 -0.90 -11.18 -4.71
N SER A 85 -1.39 -10.04 -4.19
CA SER A 85 -0.72 -9.29 -3.13
C SER A 85 -0.68 -10.10 -1.82
N HIS A 86 -1.77 -10.76 -1.44
CA HIS A 86 -1.79 -11.68 -0.30
C HIS A 86 -0.79 -12.83 -0.47
N LYS A 87 -0.70 -13.43 -1.66
CA LYS A 87 0.28 -14.50 -1.97
C LYS A 87 1.71 -14.01 -1.71
N LEU A 88 2.07 -12.85 -2.26
CA LEU A 88 3.41 -12.28 -2.10
C LEU A 88 3.73 -11.94 -0.64
N ALA A 89 2.74 -11.37 0.06
CA ALA A 89 2.86 -10.97 1.46
C ALA A 89 3.19 -12.15 2.39
N ILE A 90 2.61 -13.33 2.16
CA ILE A 90 2.90 -14.54 2.96
C ILE A 90 4.04 -15.40 2.41
N ALA A 91 4.58 -15.09 1.22
CA ALA A 91 5.57 -15.96 0.57
C ALA A 91 6.83 -16.17 1.42
N LEU A 92 7.38 -15.08 1.97
CA LEU A 92 8.56 -15.14 2.83
C LEU A 92 8.31 -15.96 4.12
N PRO A 93 7.33 -15.63 4.98
CA PRO A 93 7.14 -16.39 6.22
C PRO A 93 6.82 -17.86 5.97
N ILE A 94 6.10 -18.20 4.89
CA ILE A 94 5.82 -19.61 4.57
C ILE A 94 7.06 -20.35 4.09
N LYS A 95 7.87 -19.72 3.23
CA LYS A 95 9.14 -20.28 2.77
C LYS A 95 10.07 -20.55 3.96
N GLU A 96 10.16 -19.60 4.88
CA GLU A 96 10.97 -19.71 6.08
C GLU A 96 10.47 -20.79 7.05
N ALA A 97 9.15 -21.02 7.11
CA ALA A 97 8.54 -21.98 8.01
C ALA A 97 8.54 -23.43 7.49
N THR A 98 8.39 -23.61 6.17
CA THR A 98 8.05 -24.92 5.58
C THR A 98 8.89 -25.29 4.36
N SER A 99 9.79 -24.41 3.91
CA SER A 99 10.54 -24.54 2.64
C SER A 99 9.66 -24.60 1.39
N LEU A 100 8.36 -24.31 1.50
CA LEU A 100 7.45 -24.24 0.35
C LEU A 100 7.66 -22.93 -0.42
N ASP A 101 7.76 -23.02 -1.74
CA ASP A 101 7.92 -21.86 -2.61
C ASP A 101 6.60 -21.43 -3.26
N LEU A 102 6.15 -20.21 -2.95
CA LEU A 102 4.95 -19.62 -3.54
C LEU A 102 5.23 -19.02 -4.93
N SER A 103 6.46 -19.13 -5.44
CA SER A 103 6.86 -18.79 -6.80
C SER A 103 6.57 -19.91 -7.80
N ASP A 104 6.11 -21.07 -7.33
CA ASP A 104 5.77 -22.21 -8.16
C ASP A 104 4.77 -21.82 -9.31
N PRO A 105 5.00 -22.30 -10.55
CA PRO A 105 4.18 -21.97 -11.72
C PRO A 105 2.68 -22.23 -11.54
N HIS A 106 2.28 -23.20 -10.71
CA HIS A 106 0.88 -23.51 -10.44
C HIS A 106 0.15 -22.34 -9.77
N PHE A 107 0.81 -21.55 -8.93
CA PHE A 107 0.20 -20.34 -8.38
C PHE A 107 -0.07 -19.30 -9.47
N THR A 108 0.84 -19.16 -10.42
CA THR A 108 0.67 -18.23 -11.54
C THR A 108 -0.47 -18.67 -12.45
N LEU A 109 -0.57 -19.96 -12.76
CA LEU A 109 -1.69 -20.52 -13.52
C LEU A 109 -3.02 -20.34 -12.80
N LEU A 110 -3.06 -20.59 -11.48
CA LEU A 110 -4.24 -20.36 -10.67
C LEU A 110 -4.65 -18.89 -10.66
N LEU A 111 -3.73 -17.96 -10.39
CA LEU A 111 -4.04 -16.52 -10.40
C LEU A 111 -4.57 -16.06 -11.78
N LYS A 112 -4.03 -16.60 -12.87
CA LYS A 112 -4.55 -16.37 -14.22
C LYS A 112 -5.98 -16.89 -14.38
N SER A 113 -6.28 -18.11 -13.92
CA SER A 113 -7.64 -18.64 -13.99
C SER A 113 -8.61 -17.79 -13.17
N LEU A 114 -8.24 -17.37 -11.96
CA LEU A 114 -9.07 -16.50 -11.13
C LEU A 114 -9.33 -15.13 -11.76
N PHE A 115 -8.33 -14.58 -12.46
CA PHE A 115 -8.49 -13.33 -13.23
C PHE A 115 -9.47 -13.50 -14.40
N LEU A 116 -9.41 -14.62 -15.13
CA LEU A 116 -10.31 -14.89 -16.25
C LEU A 116 -11.75 -15.14 -15.77
N GLU A 117 -11.93 -15.79 -14.63
CA GLU A 117 -13.26 -16.03 -14.03
C GLU A 117 -13.96 -14.74 -13.59
N LYS A 118 -13.19 -13.78 -13.05
CA LYS A 118 -13.72 -12.50 -12.58
C LYS A 118 -12.78 -11.36 -12.99
N PRO A 119 -12.81 -10.94 -14.27
CA PRO A 119 -11.96 -9.86 -14.73
C PRO A 119 -12.30 -8.57 -13.98
N PRO A 120 -11.30 -7.72 -13.69
CA PRO A 120 -11.54 -6.41 -13.10
C PRO A 120 -12.50 -5.63 -13.98
N GLN A 121 -13.55 -5.08 -13.37
CA GLN A 121 -14.40 -4.14 -14.08
C GLN A 121 -13.54 -2.93 -14.45
N ARG A 122 -13.50 -2.58 -15.73
CA ARG A 122 -12.89 -1.33 -16.16
C ARG A 122 -13.73 -0.22 -15.55
N PHE A 123 -13.13 0.57 -14.67
CA PHE A 123 -13.77 1.80 -14.23
C PHE A 123 -14.05 2.66 -15.47
N PRO A 124 -15.22 3.30 -15.54
CA PRO A 124 -15.46 4.27 -16.59
C PRO A 124 -14.32 5.27 -16.55
N GLU A 125 -13.78 5.58 -17.73
CA GLU A 125 -12.76 6.60 -17.86
C GLU A 125 -13.28 7.88 -17.21
N ILE A 126 -12.64 8.30 -16.12
CA ILE A 126 -12.99 9.56 -15.48
C ILE A 126 -12.56 10.65 -16.46
N ARG A 127 -13.51 11.17 -17.24
CA ARG A 127 -13.31 12.31 -18.12
C ARG A 127 -13.18 13.56 -17.26
N TRP A 128 -12.02 13.72 -16.66
CA TRP A 128 -11.70 14.91 -15.91
C TRP A 128 -11.54 16.07 -16.90
N ASN A 129 -12.20 17.20 -16.61
CA ASN A 129 -12.13 18.40 -17.44
C ASN A 129 -11.58 19.54 -16.59
N LEU A 130 -10.30 19.83 -16.78
CA LEU A 130 -9.58 20.88 -16.06
C LEU A 130 -10.31 22.22 -16.15
N THR A 131 -10.82 22.58 -17.33
CA THR A 131 -11.56 23.83 -17.55
C THR A 131 -12.79 23.92 -16.65
N LYS A 132 -13.56 22.82 -16.49
CA LYS A 132 -14.72 22.79 -15.59
C LYS A 132 -14.32 22.97 -14.13
N VAL A 133 -13.23 22.33 -13.70
CA VAL A 133 -12.73 22.47 -12.32
C VAL A 133 -12.28 23.91 -12.06
N LEU A 134 -11.51 24.51 -12.96
CA LEU A 134 -11.08 25.90 -12.81
C LEU A 134 -12.27 26.88 -12.85
N GLN A 135 -13.27 26.64 -13.70
CA GLN A 135 -14.51 27.42 -13.71
C GLN A 135 -15.28 27.30 -12.40
N PHE A 136 -15.38 26.10 -11.83
CA PHE A 136 -16.00 25.86 -10.53
C PHE A 136 -15.28 26.62 -9.41
N LEU A 137 -13.94 26.58 -9.38
CA LEU A 137 -13.12 27.31 -8.39
C LEU A 137 -13.14 28.84 -8.56
N ARG A 138 -13.75 29.38 -9.63
CA ARG A 138 -13.95 30.84 -9.84
C ARG A 138 -15.29 31.36 -9.29
N GLN A 139 -16.17 30.48 -8.83
CA GLN A 139 -17.45 30.85 -8.24
C GLN A 139 -17.27 31.70 -6.96
N PRO A 140 -18.26 32.54 -6.60
CA PRO A 140 -18.18 33.43 -5.43
C PRO A 140 -17.79 32.72 -4.12
N ARG A 141 -18.27 31.49 -3.91
CA ARG A 141 -17.95 30.64 -2.76
C ARG A 141 -16.45 30.42 -2.52
N PHE A 142 -15.62 30.52 -3.57
CA PHE A 142 -14.16 30.32 -3.50
C PHE A 142 -13.38 31.63 -3.64
N ARG A 143 -14.03 32.79 -3.57
CA ARG A 143 -13.37 34.10 -3.63
C ARG A 143 -12.94 34.55 -2.23
N ASN A 144 -11.76 35.15 -2.13
CA ASN A 144 -11.16 35.53 -0.85
C ASN A 144 -12.02 36.47 0.01
N THR A 145 -12.97 37.19 -0.59
CA THR A 145 -13.88 38.11 0.08
C THR A 145 -15.02 37.42 0.82
N ASP A 146 -15.53 36.31 0.29
CA ASP A 146 -16.81 35.72 0.71
C ASP A 146 -16.69 34.23 1.07
N ALA A 147 -15.50 33.64 0.87
CA ALA A 147 -15.25 32.22 1.09
C ALA A 147 -15.01 31.89 2.56
N SER A 148 -15.49 30.72 2.98
CA SER A 148 -15.08 30.12 4.24
C SER A 148 -13.59 29.73 4.20
N GLN A 149 -12.95 29.63 5.37
CA GLN A 149 -11.57 29.13 5.46
C GLN A 149 -11.45 27.71 4.89
N GLU A 150 -12.45 26.88 5.08
CA GLU A 150 -12.51 25.52 4.54
C GLU A 150 -12.56 25.53 3.00
N ASP A 151 -13.35 26.40 2.39
CA ASP A 151 -13.42 26.53 0.92
C ASP A 151 -12.11 27.06 0.33
N LEU A 152 -11.46 28.03 1.00
CA LEU A 152 -10.13 28.51 0.59
C LEU A 152 -9.07 27.42 0.72
N PHE A 153 -9.13 26.60 1.78
CA PHE A 153 -8.24 25.45 1.94
C PHE A 153 -8.43 24.44 0.82
N HIS A 154 -9.67 24.04 0.51
CA HIS A 154 -9.96 23.11 -0.58
C HIS A 154 -9.50 23.66 -1.94
N LYS A 155 -9.76 24.95 -2.20
CA LYS A 155 -9.29 25.62 -3.43
C LYS A 155 -7.77 25.58 -3.52
N CYS A 156 -7.07 25.95 -2.46
CA CYS A 156 -5.61 25.92 -2.40
C CYS A 156 -5.09 24.50 -2.64
N LEU A 157 -5.62 23.51 -1.92
CA LEU A 157 -5.23 22.11 -2.06
C LEU A 157 -5.41 21.59 -3.49
N ILE A 158 -6.54 21.88 -4.14
CA ILE A 158 -6.78 21.47 -5.52
C ILE A 158 -5.78 22.15 -6.46
N LEU A 159 -5.61 23.47 -6.35
CA LEU A 159 -4.68 24.20 -7.22
C LEU A 159 -3.23 23.74 -7.03
N THR A 160 -2.81 23.48 -5.80
CA THR A 160 -1.48 22.93 -5.49
C THR A 160 -1.33 21.51 -6.05
N ALA A 161 -2.35 20.65 -5.90
CA ALA A 161 -2.34 19.31 -6.48
C ALA A 161 -2.20 19.35 -8.01
N LEU A 162 -2.90 20.29 -8.66
CA LEU A 162 -2.85 20.49 -10.11
C LEU A 162 -1.52 21.04 -10.59
N ALA A 163 -0.96 22.01 -9.87
CA ALA A 163 0.32 22.62 -10.24
C ALA A 163 1.49 21.64 -10.04
N THR A 164 1.46 20.85 -8.96
CA THR A 164 2.56 19.94 -8.60
C THR A 164 2.47 18.56 -9.23
N GLY A 165 1.26 18.08 -9.54
CA GLY A 165 1.04 16.69 -9.95
C GLY A 165 1.34 15.65 -8.87
N ASN A 166 1.51 16.08 -7.61
CA ASN A 166 1.87 15.20 -6.51
C ASN A 166 0.70 14.30 -6.07
N ARG A 167 1.05 13.14 -5.51
CA ARG A 167 0.08 12.24 -4.86
C ARG A 167 -0.37 12.80 -3.52
N GLY A 168 -1.55 12.38 -3.06
CA GLY A 168 -2.07 12.80 -1.75
C GLY A 168 -1.10 12.60 -0.59
N ALA A 169 -0.37 11.48 -0.56
CA ALA A 169 0.64 11.21 0.47
C ALA A 169 1.86 12.17 0.40
N GLU A 170 2.21 12.65 -0.79
CA GLU A 170 3.30 13.62 -0.97
C GLU A 170 2.85 15.01 -0.54
N MET A 171 1.61 15.40 -0.88
CA MET A 171 1.02 16.65 -0.41
C MET A 171 0.85 16.67 1.11
N ALA A 172 0.47 15.55 1.72
CA ALA A 172 0.39 15.43 3.18
C ALA A 172 1.75 15.57 3.88
N ALA A 173 2.86 15.38 3.14
CA ALA A 173 4.23 15.53 3.63
C ALA A 173 4.81 16.93 3.37
N PHE A 174 4.01 17.88 2.89
CA PHE A 174 4.44 19.27 2.77
C PHE A 174 4.79 19.86 4.14
N CYS A 175 5.96 20.47 4.23
CA CYS A 175 6.37 21.23 5.41
C CYS A 175 6.34 22.71 5.10
N ARG A 176 5.85 23.51 6.06
CA ARG A 176 5.80 24.97 5.93
C ARG A 176 7.19 25.58 5.73
N GLU A 177 8.21 25.02 6.37
CA GLU A 177 9.61 25.44 6.25
C GLU A 177 10.18 25.18 4.85
N GLY A 178 9.58 24.25 4.11
CA GLY A 178 9.95 23.91 2.74
C GLY A 178 9.30 24.81 1.68
N ILE A 179 8.46 25.78 2.08
CA ILE A 179 7.81 26.69 1.15
C ILE A 179 8.63 27.97 1.07
N SER A 180 9.22 28.25 -0.08
CA SER A 180 9.90 29.51 -0.36
C SER A 180 9.29 30.22 -1.56
N HIS A 181 9.31 31.54 -1.48
CA HIS A 181 8.82 32.41 -2.53
C HIS A 181 10.00 33.15 -3.14
N HIS A 182 10.06 33.19 -4.47
CA HIS A 182 10.99 34.09 -5.15
C HIS A 182 10.52 35.55 -4.96
N GLN A 183 11.45 36.52 -4.99
CA GLN A 183 11.19 37.91 -4.57
C GLN A 183 10.16 38.65 -5.44
N ASP A 184 9.93 38.16 -6.66
CA ASP A 184 8.95 38.63 -7.63
C ASP A 184 7.58 37.92 -7.50
N GLY A 185 7.47 36.94 -6.60
CA GLY A 185 6.26 36.14 -6.37
C GLY A 185 5.92 35.18 -7.51
N SER A 186 6.79 35.01 -8.50
CA SER A 186 6.52 34.21 -9.71
C SER A 186 6.60 32.71 -9.44
N ILE A 187 7.49 32.30 -8.54
CA ILE A 187 7.79 30.90 -8.25
C ILE A 187 7.54 30.60 -6.77
N VAL A 188 6.78 29.53 -6.52
CA VAL A 188 6.63 28.92 -5.20
C VAL A 188 7.37 27.59 -5.22
N GLN A 189 8.49 27.53 -4.51
CA GLN A 189 9.22 26.28 -4.33
C GLN A 189 8.61 25.53 -3.15
N VAL A 190 8.28 24.25 -3.34
CA VAL A 190 7.75 23.40 -2.26
C VAL A 190 8.69 22.22 -2.05
N SER A 191 9.30 22.18 -0.88
CA SER A 191 10.16 21.09 -0.43
C SER A 191 9.40 20.14 0.51
N PHE A 192 9.73 18.85 0.43
CA PHE A 192 9.08 17.80 1.20
C PHE A 192 10.02 17.29 2.29
N THR A 193 9.47 16.98 3.45
CA THR A 193 10.20 16.26 4.49
C THR A 193 10.12 14.77 4.18
N ARG A 194 11.00 14.28 3.30
CA ARG A 194 11.26 12.84 3.21
C ARG A 194 12.11 12.45 4.41
N ILE A 195 11.76 11.37 5.09
CA ILE A 195 12.43 10.89 6.31
C ILE A 195 13.97 10.74 6.16
N ARG A 196 14.56 10.78 4.95
CA ARG A 196 16.03 10.84 4.76
C ARG A 196 16.59 11.67 3.59
N GLU A 197 15.84 12.46 2.83
CA GLU A 197 16.43 13.26 1.71
C GLU A 197 15.47 14.38 1.23
N GLN A 198 15.93 15.63 1.18
CA GLN A 198 15.15 16.74 0.62
C GLN A 198 15.16 16.66 -0.92
N THR A 199 13.97 16.58 -1.53
CA THR A 199 13.80 16.73 -2.98
C THR A 199 13.06 18.05 -3.24
N THR A 200 13.62 18.89 -4.09
CA THR A 200 13.05 20.21 -4.43
C THR A 200 12.33 20.13 -5.77
N LEU A 201 11.08 20.61 -5.82
CA LEU A 201 10.35 20.83 -7.08
C LEU A 201 10.11 22.33 -7.27
N LEU A 202 10.43 22.81 -8.46
CA LEU A 202 10.16 24.18 -8.92
C LEU A 202 8.77 24.22 -9.58
N LEU A 203 7.89 25.07 -9.08
CA LEU A 203 6.64 25.43 -9.76
C LEU A 203 6.90 26.72 -10.55
N LEU A 204 6.87 26.61 -11.89
CA LEU A 204 6.93 27.75 -12.82
C LEU A 204 5.57 28.43 -12.97
#